data_AF-A0A3D6C8J9-F1
#
_entry.id   AF-A0A3D6C8J9-F1
#
_cell.length_a   1.000
_cell.length_b   1.000
_cell.length_c   1.000
_cell.angle_alpha   90.00
_cell.angle_beta   90.00
_cell.angle_gamma   90.00
#
_symmetry.space_group_name_H-M   'P 1'
#
loop_
_entity.id
_entity.type
_entity.pdbx_description
1 polymer ?
#
loop_
_entity_poly.entity_id
_entity_poly.type
_entity_poly.pdbx_seq_one_letter_code
_entity_poly.pdbx_strand_id
1 'polypeptide(L)'
;MDYITKPFNPLTVKARVNTHVKLSRTMNDLKNALNEIKTLNGLIPICAACKKIRDDKGYWEEVETYISDRSGAIFSHGICPDCRSELYPKYNKSTEQRPK
;
A
#
# COMPACT_ATOMS: atom_id res chain seq x y z
N MET A 1 -3.32 9.05 33.23
CA MET A 1 -2.82 7.83 33.89
C MET A 1 -3.89 7.36 34.85
N ASP A 2 -4.32 6.11 34.76
CA ASP A 2 -5.36 5.56 35.64
C ASP A 2 -4.79 5.32 37.05
N TYR A 3 -5.06 6.22 37.99
CA TYR A 3 -4.63 6.06 39.38
C TYR A 3 -5.51 5.05 40.12
N ILE A 4 -4.91 4.26 41.03
CA ILE A 4 -5.60 3.36 41.95
C ILE A 4 -5.49 3.97 43.35
N THR A 5 -6.63 4.17 44.02
CA THR A 5 -6.68 4.73 45.37
C THR A 5 -6.17 3.73 46.41
N LYS A 6 -5.39 4.22 47.38
CA LYS A 6 -4.87 3.43 48.51
C LYS A 6 -5.86 3.42 49.69
N PRO A 7 -5.95 2.35 50.51
CA PRO A 7 -5.29 1.05 50.38
C PRO A 7 -5.77 0.30 49.14
N PHE A 8 -4.83 -0.31 48.42
CA PHE A 8 -5.16 -1.04 47.20
C PHE A 8 -6.10 -2.20 47.51
N ASN A 9 -7.20 -2.29 46.76
CA ASN A 9 -8.08 -3.46 46.80
C ASN A 9 -7.52 -4.54 45.85
N PRO A 10 -7.07 -5.71 46.34
CA PRO A 10 -6.47 -6.75 45.50
C PRO A 10 -7.40 -7.26 44.39
N LEU A 11 -8.71 -7.29 44.63
CA LEU A 11 -9.69 -7.74 43.63
C LEU A 11 -9.78 -6.73 42.47
N THR A 12 -9.81 -5.44 42.79
CA THR A 12 -9.86 -4.37 41.79
C THR A 12 -8.60 -4.34 40.95
N VAL A 13 -7.42 -4.51 41.56
CA VAL A 13 -6.14 -4.57 40.84
C VAL A 13 -6.11 -5.78 39.91
N LYS A 14 -6.45 -6.97 40.41
CA LYS A 14 -6.47 -8.20 39.61
C LYS A 14 -7.44 -8.10 38.42
N ALA A 15 -8.64 -7.58 38.65
CA ALA A 15 -9.62 -7.35 37.59
C ALA A 15 -9.08 -6.39 36.52
N ARG A 16 -8.45 -5.28 36.92
CA ARG A 16 -7.86 -4.31 35.98
C ARG A 16 -6.73 -4.92 35.16
N VAL A 17 -5.79 -5.62 35.79
CA VAL A 17 -4.68 -6.29 35.08
C VAL A 17 -5.23 -7.29 34.07
N ASN A 18 -6.21 -8.11 34.46
CA ASN A 18 -6.82 -9.07 33.55
C ASN A 18 -7.47 -8.39 32.34
N THR A 19 -8.19 -7.28 32.55
CA THR A 19 -8.80 -6.51 31.47
C THR A 19 -7.75 -5.94 30.53
N HIS A 20 -6.67 -5.35 31.05
CA HIS A 20 -5.60 -4.77 30.22
C HIS A 20 -4.85 -5.84 29.43
N VAL A 21 -4.55 -6.99 30.05
CA VAL A 21 -3.92 -8.12 29.36
C VAL A 21 -4.84 -8.64 28.25
N LYS A 22 -6.15 -8.78 28.51
CA LYS A 22 -7.12 -9.22 27.50
C LYS A 22 -7.22 -8.21 26.35
N LEU A 23 -7.32 -6.93 26.66
CA LEU A 23 -7.36 -5.85 25.68
C LEU A 23 -6.10 -5.86 24.80
N SER A 24 -4.92 -5.91 25.43
CA SER A 24 -3.64 -5.97 24.70
C SER A 24 -3.54 -7.17 23.77
N ARG A 25 -4.04 -8.34 24.18
CA ARG A 25 -4.12 -9.53 23.31
C ARG A 25 -5.03 -9.28 22.12
N THR A 26 -6.26 -8.83 22.36
CA THR A 26 -7.21 -8.54 21.27
C THR A 26 -6.72 -7.47 20.30
N MET A 27 -6.03 -6.44 20.80
CA MET A 27 -5.40 -5.42 19.94
C MET A 27 -4.29 -6.01 19.08
N ASN A 28 -3.48 -6.91 19.65
CA ASN A 28 -2.41 -7.58 18.91
C ASN A 28 -2.97 -8.52 17.84
N ASP A 29 -3.99 -9.30 18.17
CA ASP A 29 -4.66 -10.22 17.24
C ASP A 29 -5.28 -9.44 16.08
N LEU A 30 -5.97 -8.31 16.37
CA LEU A 30 -6.50 -7.42 15.35
C LEU A 30 -5.41 -6.84 14.46
N LYS A 31 -4.29 -6.39 15.04
CA LYS A 31 -3.15 -5.86 14.30
C LYS A 31 -2.53 -6.92 13.38
N ASN A 32 -2.42 -8.16 13.85
CA ASN A 32 -1.90 -9.28 13.07
C ASN A 32 -2.82 -9.62 11.89
N ALA A 33 -4.13 -9.74 12.13
CA ALA A 33 -5.11 -9.98 11.07
C ALA A 33 -5.11 -8.85 10.01
N LEU A 34 -5.00 -7.59 10.43
CA LEU A 34 -4.87 -6.46 9.50
C LEU A 34 -3.59 -6.51 8.68
N ASN A 35 -2.47 -6.94 9.26
CA ASN A 35 -1.22 -7.12 8.53
C ASN A 35 -1.30 -8.27 7.51
N GLU A 36 -1.96 -9.37 7.86
CA GLU A 36 -2.18 -10.50 6.95
C GLU A 36 -3.04 -10.10 5.73
N ILE A 37 -4.10 -9.31 5.96
CA ILE A 37 -4.91 -8.72 4.89
C ILE A 37 -4.06 -7.80 4.00
N LYS A 38 -3.20 -6.96 4.58
CA LYS A 38 -2.29 -6.09 3.80
C LYS A 38 -1.32 -6.87 2.92
N THR A 39 -0.80 -8.00 3.40
CA THR A 39 0.08 -8.85 2.60
C THR A 39 -0.65 -9.56 1.46
N LEU A 40 -1.90 -9.99 1.67
CA LEU A 40 -2.74 -10.60 0.63
C LEU A 40 -3.17 -9.57 -0.43
N ASN A 41 -3.43 -8.33 -0.03
CA ASN A 41 -3.70 -7.21 -0.94
C ASN A 41 -2.48 -6.73 -1.75
N GLY A 42 -1.28 -7.29 -1.53
CA GLY A 42 -0.08 -6.97 -2.31
C GLY A 42 0.02 -7.75 -3.62
N LEU A 43 -0.75 -8.83 -3.80
CA LEU A 43 -0.72 -9.67 -4.98
C LEU A 43 -1.72 -9.16 -6.02
N ILE A 44 -1.20 -8.43 -7.02
CA ILE A 44 -1.99 -7.92 -8.14
C ILE A 44 -1.95 -8.96 -9.28
N PRO A 45 -3.08 -9.60 -9.64
CA PRO A 45 -3.11 -10.58 -10.72
C PRO A 45 -2.96 -9.87 -12.08
N ILE A 46 -1.84 -10.10 -12.77
CA ILE A 46 -1.56 -9.54 -14.09
C ILE A 46 -1.60 -10.59 -15.21
N CYS A 47 -1.99 -10.17 -16.41
CA CYS A 47 -1.88 -11.00 -17.61
C CYS A 47 -0.42 -11.13 -18.01
N ALA A 48 0.08 -12.37 -18.19
CA ALA A 48 1.47 -12.60 -18.57
C ALA A 48 1.83 -11.97 -19.93
N ALA A 49 0.88 -11.96 -20.87
CA ALA A 49 1.07 -11.50 -22.25
C ALA A 49 0.92 -9.98 -22.41
N CYS A 50 -0.17 -9.38 -21.91
CA CYS A 50 -0.48 -7.95 -22.13
C CYS A 50 -0.36 -7.07 -20.89
N LYS A 51 0.00 -7.63 -19.72
CA LYS A 51 0.22 -6.92 -18.45
C LYS A 51 -1.00 -6.20 -17.84
N LYS A 52 -2.18 -6.30 -18.46
CA LYS A 52 -3.45 -5.87 -17.85
C LYS A 52 -3.65 -6.51 -16.48
N ILE A 53 -4.32 -5.80 -15.58
CA ILE A 53 -4.66 -6.27 -14.25
C ILE A 53 -6.07 -6.83 -14.25
N ARG A 54 -6.28 -7.95 -13.55
CA ARG A 54 -7.61 -8.49 -13.30
C ARG A 54 -8.19 -7.87 -12.01
N ASP A 55 -9.37 -7.26 -12.11
CA ASP A 55 -10.08 -6.74 -10.94
C ASP A 55 -10.81 -7.85 -10.15
N ASP A 56 -11.43 -7.47 -9.02
CA ASP A 56 -12.17 -8.39 -8.15
C ASP A 56 -13.47 -8.94 -8.79
N LYS A 57 -13.93 -8.31 -9.89
CA LYS A 57 -15.09 -8.73 -10.67
C LYS A 57 -14.70 -9.63 -11.85
N GLY A 58 -13.40 -9.83 -12.08
CA GLY A 58 -12.85 -10.65 -13.16
C GLY A 58 -12.64 -9.91 -14.48
N TYR A 59 -12.83 -8.59 -14.55
CA TYR A 59 -12.53 -7.79 -15.72
C TYR A 59 -11.04 -7.47 -15.83
N TRP A 60 -10.58 -7.26 -17.05
CA TRP A 60 -9.21 -6.85 -17.34
C TRP A 60 -9.14 -5.36 -17.63
N GLU A 61 -8.39 -4.64 -16.82
CA GLU A 61 -8.17 -3.21 -16.95
C GLU A 61 -6.69 -2.85 -17.15
N GLU A 62 -6.44 -1.66 -17.70
CA GLU A 62 -5.08 -1.13 -17.82
C GLU A 62 -4.51 -0.84 -16.43
N VAL A 63 -3.18 -0.90 -16.31
CA VAL A 63 -2.47 -0.78 -15.04
C VAL A 63 -2.70 0.59 -14.41
N GLU A 64 -2.67 1.64 -15.24
CA GLU A 64 -2.87 3.02 -14.85
C GLU A 64 -4.26 3.22 -14.24
N THR A 65 -5.31 2.64 -14.85
CA THR A 65 -6.69 2.71 -14.35
C THR A 65 -6.79 2.02 -12.99
N TYR A 66 -6.29 0.78 -12.89
CA TYR A 66 -6.35 -0.01 -11.66
C TYR A 66 -5.71 0.73 -10.47
N ILE A 67 -4.53 1.31 -10.69
CA ILE A 67 -3.74 1.99 -9.64
C ILE A 67 -4.37 3.33 -9.30
N SER A 68 -4.79 4.12 -10.29
CA SER A 68 -5.41 5.43 -10.06
C SER A 68 -6.65 5.32 -9.19
N ASP A 69 -7.54 4.36 -9.50
CA ASP A 69 -8.81 4.16 -8.79
C ASP A 69 -8.62 3.75 -7.33
N ARG A 70 -7.54 3.02 -7.01
CA ARG A 70 -7.28 2.45 -5.67
C ARG A 70 -6.31 3.25 -4.81
N SER A 71 -5.49 4.11 -5.40
CA SER A 71 -4.45 4.87 -4.67
C SER A 71 -4.62 6.39 -4.74
N GLY A 72 -5.48 6.89 -5.64
CA GLY A 72 -5.59 8.33 -5.92
C GLY A 72 -4.36 8.89 -6.65
N ALA A 73 -3.46 8.04 -7.15
CA ALA A 73 -2.34 8.47 -7.98
C ALA A 73 -2.83 9.05 -9.32
N ILE A 74 -2.11 10.04 -9.83
CA ILE A 74 -2.36 10.64 -11.14
C ILE A 74 -1.16 10.34 -12.04
N PHE A 75 -1.41 9.72 -13.18
CA PHE A 75 -0.36 9.41 -14.17
C PHE A 75 -0.21 10.53 -15.19
N SER A 76 1.03 10.95 -15.44
CA SER A 76 1.39 11.84 -16.54
C SER A 76 2.07 11.05 -17.65
N HIS A 77 1.88 11.47 -18.89
CA HIS A 77 2.55 10.86 -20.04
C HIS A 77 3.95 11.43 -20.23
N GLY A 78 4.94 10.55 -20.39
CA GLY A 78 6.34 10.90 -20.68
C GLY A 78 7.01 9.78 -21.47
N ILE A 79 8.14 10.10 -22.10
CA ILE A 79 8.95 9.13 -22.85
C ILE A 79 10.33 9.07 -22.20
N CYS A 80 10.75 7.90 -21.74
CA CYS A 80 12.09 7.73 -21.17
C CYS A 80 13.18 7.84 -22.25
N PRO A 81 14.45 8.07 -21.87
CA PRO A 81 15.55 8.17 -22.82
C PRO A 81 15.69 6.94 -23.75
N ASP A 82 15.42 5.74 -23.23
CA ASP A 82 15.53 4.49 -23.99
C ASP A 82 14.45 4.41 -25.08
N CYS A 83 13.18 4.58 -24.69
CA CYS A 83 12.06 4.62 -25.64
C CYS A 83 12.23 5.75 -26.66
N ARG A 84 12.76 6.90 -26.26
CA ARG A 84 13.05 7.99 -27.20
C ARG A 84 14.13 7.58 -28.20
N SER A 85 15.17 6.89 -27.76
CA SER A 85 16.26 6.42 -28.63
C SER A 85 15.77 5.39 -29.65
N GLU A 86 14.85 4.51 -29.23
CA GLU A 86 14.27 3.47 -30.07
C GLU A 86 13.22 4.02 -31.06
N LEU A 87 12.26 4.82 -30.59
CA LEU A 87 11.17 5.34 -31.41
C LEU A 87 11.58 6.54 -32.27
N TYR A 88 12.54 7.34 -31.80
CA TYR A 88 12.98 8.58 -32.45
C TYR A 88 14.51 8.66 -32.61
N PRO A 89 15.17 7.66 -33.24
CA PRO A 89 16.63 7.59 -33.31
C PRO A 89 17.25 8.79 -34.02
N LYS A 90 16.55 9.36 -35.02
CA LYS A 90 17.00 10.55 -35.78
C LYS A 90 17.07 11.84 -34.95
N TYR A 91 16.34 11.89 -33.83
CA TYR A 91 16.27 13.04 -32.94
C TYR A 91 17.07 12.82 -31.65
N ASN A 92 17.76 11.68 -31.53
CA ASN A 92 18.66 11.39 -30.41
C ASN A 92 20.02 12.09 -30.61
N LYS A 93 19.99 13.41 -30.70
CA LYS A 93 21.21 14.23 -30.69
C LYS A 93 21.51 14.58 -29.24
N SER A 94 22.64 14.09 -28.72
CA SER A 94 23.25 14.62 -27.51
C SER A 94 23.25 16.14 -27.60
N THR A 95 22.60 16.77 -26.64
CA THR A 95 22.28 18.20 -26.64
C THR A 95 23.50 19.07 -26.86
N GLU A 96 23.71 19.52 -28.10
CA GLU A 96 24.35 20.80 -28.39
C GLU A 96 23.29 21.89 -28.19
N GLN A 97 23.37 22.53 -27.03
CA GLN A 97 22.93 23.89 -26.69
C GLN A 97 21.60 24.39 -27.26
N ARG A 98 20.58 24.45 -26.39
CA ARG A 98 19.36 25.24 -26.64
C ARG A 98 19.60 26.66 -26.11
N PRO A 99 19.60 27.71 -26.95
CA PRO A 99 19.73 29.09 -26.47
C PRO A 99 18.49 29.48 -25.66
N LYS A 100 18.72 30.29 -24.63
CA LYS A 100 17.70 30.85 -23.73
C LYS A 100 16.71 31.74 -24.49
#